data_AF-A0A0F9BSH8-F1
#
_entry.id   AF-A0A0F9BSH8-F1
#
_cell.length_a   1.000
_cell.length_b   1.000
_cell.length_c   1.000
_cell.angle_alpha   90.00
_cell.angle_beta   90.00
_cell.angle_gamma   90.00
#
_symmetry.space_group_name_H-M   'P 1'
#
loop_
_entity.id
_entity.type
_entity.pdbx_description
1 polymer ?
#
loop_
_entity_poly.entity_id
_entity_poly.type
_entity_poly.pdbx_seq_one_letter_code
_entity_poly.pdbx_strand_id
1 'polypeptide(L)'
;EFFLAMGVYFLSRLGKGQSALLCGLALSAAFACRPTGIFFLAAVGVYLLITDRKALKSLVVGALPLLLAVVFYNYHYFGNFHTFGQSISGAENAMAMTGSDRVWQTPLWLGAAGFLVCPSRGLVFYSPFVLFAFPTFYLVWRRKELSFMRPVVVALAALLLLTFKYYKWWGGWTFGYRLFVDTMPIFAVMLVPIVDWLWRRRFVMPVFMVLLGWSIFVQIIGAYAYNVVDWNLQPNRYVVSFKREGTQKTVFSEDEAVRILRSSADGGTYERMGRNVDELQHRHRLWSLKDSQIVYYIRNFASSRRQKQVFIEEGIMDPER
;
A
#
# COMPACT_ATOMS: atom_id res chain seq x y z
N GLU A 1 -9.16 7.27 -1.00
CA GLU A 1 -8.46 8.14 -1.97
C GLU A 1 -9.27 9.27 -2.57
N PHE A 2 -10.43 9.03 -3.19
CA PHE A 2 -11.27 10.10 -3.75
C PHE A 2 -11.59 11.23 -2.74
N PHE A 3 -12.08 10.86 -1.56
CA PHE A 3 -12.42 11.83 -0.50
C PHE A 3 -11.22 12.62 0.01
N LEU A 4 -10.03 12.01 0.02
CA LEU A 4 -8.81 12.68 0.44
C LEU A 4 -8.41 13.77 -0.56
N ALA A 5 -8.41 13.45 -1.86
CA ALA A 5 -8.16 14.43 -2.92
C ALA A 5 -9.21 15.55 -2.92
N MET A 6 -10.48 15.21 -2.69
CA MET A 6 -11.57 16.17 -2.56
C MET A 6 -11.38 17.11 -1.36
N GLY A 7 -10.92 16.60 -0.21
CA GLY A 7 -10.58 17.41 0.95
C GLY A 7 -9.45 18.40 0.65
N VAL A 8 -8.38 17.95 -0.02
CA VAL A 8 -7.28 18.84 -0.45
C VAL A 8 -7.74 19.89 -1.46
N TYR A 9 -8.66 19.54 -2.37
CA TYR A 9 -9.27 20.49 -3.30
C TYR A 9 -10.07 21.58 -2.56
N PHE A 10 -10.94 21.21 -1.61
CA PHE A 10 -11.66 22.21 -0.82
C PHE A 10 -10.74 23.04 0.08
N LEU A 11 -9.64 22.46 0.56
CA LEU A 11 -8.59 23.16 1.28
C LEU A 11 -7.93 24.26 0.42
N SER A 12 -7.72 24.01 -0.88
CA SER A 12 -7.20 25.03 -1.81
C SER A 12 -8.16 26.20 -2.03
N ARG A 13 -9.44 26.03 -1.65
CA ARG A 13 -10.52 27.01 -1.80
C ARG A 13 -11.00 27.60 -0.47
N LEU A 14 -10.19 27.47 0.59
CA LEU A 14 -10.46 28.13 1.87
C LEU A 14 -10.71 29.64 1.63
N GLY A 15 -11.77 30.16 2.25
CA GLY A 15 -12.25 31.54 2.05
C GLY A 15 -13.44 31.68 1.09
N LYS A 16 -13.84 30.62 0.38
CA LYS A 16 -15.05 30.62 -0.48
C LYS A 16 -16.18 29.83 0.15
N GLY A 17 -17.27 30.51 0.54
CA GLY A 17 -18.54 29.91 0.92
C GLY A 17 -18.41 28.72 1.90
N GLN A 18 -18.96 27.57 1.50
CA GLN A 18 -19.01 26.35 2.30
C GLN A 18 -17.75 25.46 2.19
N SER A 19 -16.65 25.94 1.60
CA SER A 19 -15.48 25.10 1.31
C SER A 19 -14.86 24.47 2.57
N ALA A 20 -14.82 25.19 3.70
CA ALA A 20 -14.32 24.62 4.95
C ALA A 20 -15.21 23.49 5.49
N LEU A 21 -16.53 23.62 5.36
CA LEU A 21 -17.48 22.57 5.75
C LEU A 21 -17.34 21.33 4.87
N LEU A 22 -17.28 21.52 3.54
CA LEU A 22 -17.09 20.43 2.59
C LEU A 22 -15.71 19.77 2.74
N CYS A 23 -14.68 20.54 3.10
CA CYS A 23 -13.37 20.00 3.46
C CYS A 23 -13.46 19.09 4.69
N GLY A 24 -14.19 19.51 5.73
CA GLY A 24 -14.40 18.73 6.95
C GLY A 24 -15.10 17.41 6.66
N LEU A 25 -16.19 17.47 5.88
CA LEU A 25 -16.96 16.30 5.46
C LEU A 25 -16.13 15.34 4.59
N ALA A 26 -15.34 15.87 3.65
CA ALA A 26 -14.49 15.07 2.79
C ALA A 26 -13.37 14.36 3.58
N LEU A 27 -12.70 15.06 4.50
CA LEU A 27 -11.63 14.49 5.29
C LEU A 27 -12.15 13.48 6.35
N SER A 28 -13.33 13.72 6.93
CA SER A 28 -13.96 12.73 7.82
C SER A 28 -14.49 11.51 7.05
N ALA A 29 -14.95 11.67 5.81
CA ALA A 29 -15.26 10.54 4.92
C ALA A 29 -14.00 9.74 4.56
N ALA A 30 -12.88 10.41 4.30
CA ALA A 30 -11.59 9.74 4.09
C ALA A 30 -11.18 8.93 5.33
N PHE A 31 -11.36 9.49 6.53
CA PHE A 31 -11.12 8.80 7.80
C PHE A 31 -12.04 7.58 8.00
N ALA A 32 -13.33 7.71 7.68
CA ALA A 32 -14.29 6.61 7.77
C ALA A 32 -13.92 5.45 6.85
N CYS A 33 -13.40 5.72 5.65
CA CYS A 33 -12.89 4.67 4.76
C CYS A 33 -11.57 4.07 5.27
N ARG A 34 -10.66 4.90 5.79
CA ARG A 34 -9.34 4.49 6.27
C ARG A 34 -8.92 5.31 7.49
N PRO A 35 -8.64 4.68 8.65
CA PRO A 35 -8.27 5.40 9.87
C PRO A 35 -7.05 6.31 9.71
N THR A 36 -6.14 6.01 8.77
CA THR A 36 -4.99 6.86 8.42
C THR A 36 -5.38 8.25 7.90
N GLY A 37 -6.61 8.44 7.41
CA GLY A 37 -7.14 9.75 7.02
C GLY A 37 -7.17 10.77 8.17
N ILE A 38 -7.12 10.32 9.43
CA ILE A 38 -7.09 11.20 10.60
C ILE A 38 -5.90 12.16 10.59
N PHE A 39 -4.75 11.74 10.04
CA PHE A 39 -3.56 12.59 9.95
C PHE A 39 -3.82 13.86 9.14
N PHE A 40 -4.58 13.74 8.06
CA PHE A 40 -4.94 14.88 7.21
C PHE A 40 -5.97 15.77 7.89
N LEU A 41 -7.01 15.19 8.49
CA LEU A 41 -8.02 15.95 9.24
C LEU A 41 -7.40 16.72 10.41
N ALA A 42 -6.53 16.07 11.19
CA ALA A 42 -5.84 16.68 12.32
C ALA A 42 -4.88 17.79 11.88
N ALA A 43 -4.05 17.56 10.85
CA ALA A 43 -3.12 18.57 10.36
C ALA A 43 -3.85 19.79 9.79
N VAL A 44 -4.94 19.61 9.06
CA VAL A 44 -5.79 20.70 8.56
C VAL A 44 -6.46 21.44 9.71
N GLY A 45 -6.97 20.72 10.73
CA GLY A 45 -7.56 21.31 11.92
C GLY A 45 -6.57 22.19 12.70
N VAL A 46 -5.35 21.70 12.93
CA VAL A 46 -4.27 22.48 13.59
C VAL A 46 -3.88 23.69 12.75
N TYR A 47 -3.77 23.54 11.44
CA TYR A 47 -3.49 24.65 10.54
C TYR A 47 -4.57 25.75 10.64
N LEU A 48 -5.85 25.37 10.55
CA LEU A 48 -6.96 26.33 10.68
C LEU A 48 -7.09 26.94 12.07
N LEU A 49 -6.71 26.21 13.13
CA LEU A 49 -6.66 26.77 14.48
C LEU A 49 -5.71 27.97 14.58
N ILE A 50 -4.61 27.92 13.82
CA ILE A 50 -3.59 28.99 13.79
C ILE A 50 -3.99 30.09 12.80
N THR A 51 -4.58 29.75 11.65
CA THR A 51 -4.83 30.72 10.57
C THR A 51 -6.23 31.33 10.54
N ASP A 52 -7.28 30.52 10.75
CA ASP A 52 -8.68 30.94 10.63
C ASP A 52 -9.63 30.09 11.49
N ARG A 53 -9.94 30.60 12.69
CA ARG A 53 -10.83 29.95 13.66
C ARG A 53 -12.29 29.86 13.19
N LYS A 54 -12.74 30.73 12.27
CA LYS A 54 -14.11 30.64 11.73
C LYS A 54 -14.20 29.46 10.76
N ALA A 55 -13.23 29.32 9.85
CA ALA A 55 -13.12 28.17 8.98
C ALA A 55 -12.96 26.85 9.78
N LEU A 56 -12.24 26.87 10.91
CA LEU A 56 -12.15 25.72 11.81
C LEU A 56 -13.53 25.26 12.31
N LYS A 57 -14.40 26.18 12.75
CA LYS A 57 -15.76 25.82 13.19
C LYS A 57 -16.53 25.14 12.06
N SER A 58 -16.48 25.69 10.84
CA SER A 58 -17.11 25.07 9.67
C SER A 58 -16.53 23.69 9.36
N LEU A 59 -15.21 23.51 9.44
CA LEU A 59 -14.55 22.22 9.29
C LEU A 59 -15.07 21.21 10.31
N VAL A 60 -15.13 21.59 11.59
CA VAL A 60 -15.61 20.72 12.68
C VAL A 60 -17.07 20.34 12.45
N VAL A 61 -17.93 21.29 12.10
CA VAL A 61 -19.34 21.03 11.79
C VAL A 61 -19.49 20.06 10.62
N GLY A 62 -18.69 20.21 9.56
CA GLY A 62 -18.70 19.29 8.42
C GLY A 62 -18.14 17.90 8.75
N ALA A 63 -17.14 17.82 9.63
CA ALA A 63 -16.52 16.56 10.02
C ALA A 63 -17.38 15.74 11.00
N LEU A 64 -18.13 16.43 11.87
CA LEU A 64 -18.82 15.84 13.03
C LEU A 64 -19.75 14.65 12.68
N PRO A 65 -20.63 14.69 11.65
CA PRO A 65 -21.57 13.61 11.39
C PRO A 65 -20.88 12.26 11.15
N LEU A 66 -19.82 12.27 10.34
CA LEU A 66 -19.09 11.03 10.00
C LEU A 66 -18.15 10.59 11.13
N LEU A 67 -17.56 11.52 11.88
CA LEU A 67 -16.80 11.16 13.08
C LEU A 67 -17.68 10.48 14.12
N LEU A 68 -18.87 11.02 14.38
CA LEU A 68 -19.84 10.43 15.29
C LEU A 68 -20.33 9.07 14.78
N ALA A 69 -20.57 8.92 13.48
CA ALA A 69 -20.95 7.64 12.89
C ALA A 69 -19.85 6.57 13.08
N VAL A 70 -18.57 6.92 12.89
CA VAL A 70 -17.45 6.00 13.13
C VAL A 70 -17.31 5.65 14.60
N VAL A 71 -17.43 6.62 15.51
CA VAL A 71 -17.38 6.38 16.96
C VAL A 71 -18.53 5.47 17.40
N PHE A 72 -19.75 5.74 16.92
CA PHE A 72 -20.92 4.93 17.20
C PHE A 72 -20.75 3.50 16.67
N TYR A 73 -20.29 3.35 15.43
CA TYR A 73 -19.99 2.05 14.83
C TYR A 73 -18.96 1.28 15.67
N ASN A 74 -17.86 1.92 16.03
CA ASN A 74 -16.80 1.28 16.82
C ASN A 74 -17.30 0.87 18.21
N TYR A 75 -18.07 1.73 18.88
CA TYR A 75 -18.66 1.41 20.16
C TYR A 75 -19.68 0.26 20.07
N HIS A 76 -20.54 0.27 19.05
CA HIS A 76 -21.57 -0.76 18.89
C HIS A 76 -21.00 -2.15 18.57
N TYR A 77 -19.99 -2.23 17.69
CA TYR A 77 -19.45 -3.52 17.23
C TYR A 77 -18.24 -4.01 18.05
N PHE A 78 -17.40 -3.11 18.55
CA PHE A 78 -16.15 -3.47 19.26
C PHE A 78 -16.18 -3.12 20.76
N GLY A 79 -17.27 -2.53 21.25
CA GLY A 79 -17.41 -2.09 22.65
C GLY A 79 -16.52 -0.90 23.04
N ASN A 80 -15.74 -0.36 22.10
CA ASN A 80 -14.74 0.68 22.35
C ASN A 80 -14.68 1.66 21.17
N PHE A 81 -14.63 2.96 21.44
CA PHE A 81 -14.65 4.00 20.40
C PHE A 81 -13.39 4.04 19.51
N HIS A 82 -12.25 3.56 20.01
CA HIS A 82 -10.95 3.65 19.35
C HIS A 82 -10.43 2.31 18.78
N THR A 83 -11.20 1.23 18.96
CA THR A 83 -10.83 -0.08 18.43
C THR A 83 -11.31 -0.19 16.99
N PHE A 84 -10.39 -0.54 16.09
CA PHE A 84 -10.68 -0.79 14.69
C PHE A 84 -10.43 -2.27 14.39
N GLY A 85 -11.20 -2.88 13.48
CA GLY A 85 -10.92 -4.26 13.05
C GLY A 85 -9.48 -4.45 12.53
N GLN A 86 -8.92 -3.40 11.92
CA GLN A 86 -7.53 -3.39 11.44
C GLN A 86 -6.50 -3.44 12.59
N SER A 87 -6.78 -2.89 13.77
CA SER A 87 -5.86 -2.95 14.91
C SER A 87 -5.87 -4.33 15.55
N ILE A 88 -7.04 -4.96 15.66
CA ILE A 88 -7.17 -6.33 16.19
C ILE A 88 -6.46 -7.32 15.28
N SER A 89 -6.87 -7.37 14.00
CA SER A 89 -6.24 -8.25 13.01
C SER A 89 -4.76 -7.92 12.81
N GLY A 90 -4.38 -6.65 12.92
CA GLY A 90 -2.99 -6.21 12.84
C GLY A 90 -2.12 -6.81 13.95
N ALA A 91 -2.60 -6.84 15.20
CA ALA A 91 -1.89 -7.39 16.34
C ALA A 91 -1.77 -8.92 16.25
N GLU A 92 -2.84 -9.62 15.87
CA GLU A 92 -2.84 -11.07 15.65
C GLU A 92 -1.85 -11.48 14.56
N ASN A 93 -1.88 -10.79 13.41
CA ASN A 93 -0.95 -11.03 12.32
C ASN A 93 0.50 -10.68 12.70
N ALA A 94 0.72 -9.62 13.48
CA ALA A 94 2.04 -9.28 13.99
C ALA A 94 2.57 -10.41 14.88
N MET A 95 1.75 -10.93 15.79
CA MET A 95 2.11 -12.03 16.67
C MET A 95 2.48 -13.28 15.86
N ALA A 96 1.65 -13.67 14.90
CA ALA A 96 1.89 -14.84 14.05
C ALA A 96 3.18 -14.73 13.22
N MET A 97 3.53 -13.53 12.74
CA MET A 97 4.66 -13.35 11.82
C MET A 97 5.98 -12.93 12.49
N THR A 98 5.91 -12.34 13.67
CA THR A 98 7.07 -11.72 14.32
C THR A 98 7.27 -12.17 15.76
N GLY A 99 6.32 -12.92 16.33
CA GLY A 99 6.34 -13.32 17.75
C GLY A 99 6.04 -12.18 18.72
N SER A 100 5.63 -11.01 18.24
CA SER A 100 5.21 -9.87 19.06
C SER A 100 3.88 -9.31 18.58
N ASP A 101 3.01 -8.97 19.53
CA ASP A 101 1.76 -8.25 19.33
C ASP A 101 1.95 -6.78 18.88
N ARG A 102 3.18 -6.27 18.93
CA ARG A 102 3.49 -4.88 18.57
C ARG A 102 3.46 -4.67 17.07
N VAL A 103 2.42 -4.00 16.61
CA VAL A 103 2.24 -3.61 15.20
C VAL A 103 3.32 -2.63 14.70
N TRP A 104 3.84 -1.78 15.58
CA TRP A 104 4.78 -0.69 15.25
C TRP A 104 6.18 -0.94 15.84
N GLN A 105 6.92 -1.87 15.25
CA GLN A 105 8.19 -2.34 15.80
C GLN A 105 9.39 -2.24 14.84
N THR A 106 9.15 -2.00 13.55
CA THR A 106 10.24 -1.98 12.56
C THR A 106 11.18 -0.79 12.80
N PRO A 107 12.51 -0.96 12.71
CA PRO A 107 13.45 0.16 12.69
C PRO A 107 13.14 1.12 11.55
N LEU A 108 13.12 2.44 11.82
CA LEU A 108 12.71 3.45 10.83
C LEU A 108 13.52 3.38 9.55
N TRP A 109 14.83 3.19 9.66
CA TRP A 109 15.72 3.11 8.51
C TRP A 109 15.40 1.89 7.61
N LEU A 110 15.03 0.75 8.20
CA LEU A 110 14.70 -0.46 7.48
C LEU A 110 13.36 -0.31 6.75
N GLY A 111 12.36 0.24 7.42
CA GLY A 111 11.07 0.56 6.80
C GLY A 111 11.23 1.59 5.67
N ALA A 112 11.95 2.68 5.93
CA ALA A 112 12.23 3.70 4.91
C ALA A 112 12.95 3.12 3.69
N ALA A 113 13.99 2.31 3.90
CA ALA A 113 14.69 1.66 2.81
C ALA A 113 13.77 0.68 2.05
N GLY A 114 12.94 -0.07 2.78
CA GLY A 114 11.97 -1.02 2.24
C GLY A 114 10.93 -0.36 1.34
N PHE A 115 10.38 0.78 1.74
CA PHE A 115 9.33 1.46 0.97
C PHE A 115 9.86 2.44 -0.08
N LEU A 116 11.08 2.95 0.05
CA LEU A 116 11.62 3.94 -0.89
C LEU A 116 12.48 3.29 -1.97
N VAL A 117 13.46 2.46 -1.57
CA VAL A 117 14.56 2.00 -2.45
C VAL A 117 14.64 0.49 -2.63
N CYS A 118 13.76 -0.29 -2.03
CA CYS A 118 13.72 -1.73 -2.25
C CYS A 118 13.37 -2.04 -3.72
N PRO A 119 14.16 -2.84 -4.45
CA PRO A 119 13.85 -3.21 -5.84
C PRO A 119 12.47 -3.87 -6.03
N SER A 120 12.01 -4.63 -5.04
CA SER A 120 10.78 -5.42 -5.14
C SER A 120 9.53 -4.76 -4.55
N ARG A 121 9.70 -3.64 -3.82
CA ARG A 121 8.60 -2.96 -3.09
C ARG A 121 8.71 -1.44 -3.05
N GLY A 122 9.82 -0.88 -3.50
CA GLY A 122 10.18 0.51 -3.31
C GLY A 122 9.50 1.45 -4.30
N LEU A 123 9.11 2.63 -3.81
CA LEU A 123 8.48 3.69 -4.56
C LEU A 123 9.33 4.14 -5.74
N VAL A 124 10.66 4.22 -5.59
CA VAL A 124 11.57 4.68 -6.65
C VAL A 124 11.60 3.71 -7.84
N PHE A 125 11.42 2.41 -7.60
CA PHE A 125 11.45 1.40 -8.66
C PHE A 125 10.11 1.28 -9.38
N TYR A 126 9.00 1.37 -8.65
CA TYR A 126 7.67 1.20 -9.21
C TYR A 126 7.04 2.50 -9.70
N SER A 127 7.40 3.65 -9.12
CA SER A 127 6.87 4.97 -9.49
C SER A 127 7.90 6.09 -9.32
N PRO A 128 9.01 6.06 -10.09
CA PRO A 128 10.07 7.06 -10.01
C PRO A 128 9.60 8.50 -10.30
N PHE A 129 8.50 8.69 -11.06
CA PHE A 129 7.97 10.03 -11.33
C PHE A 129 7.58 10.78 -10.04
N VAL A 130 7.27 10.07 -8.96
CA VAL A 130 6.92 10.66 -7.66
C VAL A 130 8.10 11.43 -7.06
N LEU A 131 9.34 11.17 -7.49
CA LEU A 131 10.51 11.96 -7.07
C LEU A 131 10.37 13.45 -7.41
N PHE A 132 9.62 13.79 -8.46
CA PHE A 132 9.33 15.18 -8.83
C PHE A 132 8.35 15.87 -7.88
N ALA A 133 7.66 15.16 -7.00
CA ALA A 133 6.79 15.76 -5.99
C ALA A 133 7.56 16.25 -4.75
N PHE A 134 8.76 15.71 -4.50
CA PHE A 134 9.55 16.04 -3.30
C PHE A 134 9.96 17.53 -3.20
N PRO A 135 10.30 18.26 -4.29
CA PRO A 135 10.59 19.69 -4.16
C PRO A 135 9.43 20.50 -3.57
N THR A 136 8.18 20.04 -3.68
CA THR A 136 7.02 20.69 -3.05
C THR A 136 7.11 20.68 -1.52
N PHE A 137 7.77 19.67 -0.92
CA PHE A 137 8.08 19.65 0.52
C PHE A 137 9.00 20.80 0.94
N TYR A 138 9.68 21.47 0.03
CA TYR A 138 10.45 22.67 0.36
C TYR A 138 9.70 23.94 -0.05
N LEU A 139 9.06 23.91 -1.23
CA LEU A 139 8.40 25.09 -1.81
C LEU A 139 7.25 25.62 -0.96
N VAL A 140 6.47 24.77 -0.27
CA VAL A 140 5.31 25.22 0.54
C VAL A 140 5.70 26.09 1.75
N TRP A 141 6.96 26.03 2.19
CA TRP A 141 7.49 26.92 3.23
C TRP A 141 8.14 28.19 2.67
N ARG A 142 8.59 28.18 1.42
CA ARG A 142 9.21 29.34 0.76
C ARG A 142 8.21 30.26 0.06
N ARG A 143 7.11 29.69 -0.42
CA ARG A 143 6.09 30.37 -1.20
C ARG A 143 4.82 30.55 -0.37
N LYS A 144 4.37 31.79 -0.20
CA LYS A 144 3.17 32.10 0.62
C LYS A 144 1.90 31.59 -0.05
N GLU A 145 1.85 31.62 -1.38
CA GLU A 145 0.75 31.13 -2.20
C GLU A 145 0.50 29.61 -2.04
N LEU A 146 1.50 28.86 -1.58
CA LEU A 146 1.41 27.43 -1.32
C LEU A 146 1.16 27.08 0.16
N SER A 147 0.91 28.08 1.03
CA SER A 147 0.79 27.84 2.47
C SER A 147 -0.33 26.87 2.84
N PHE A 148 -1.40 26.81 2.04
CA PHE A 148 -2.51 25.88 2.22
C PHE A 148 -2.10 24.40 2.10
N MET A 149 -0.99 24.10 1.41
CA MET A 149 -0.49 22.72 1.26
C MET A 149 0.37 22.26 2.44
N ARG A 150 0.80 23.16 3.34
CA ARG A 150 1.60 22.82 4.53
C ARG A 150 0.98 21.71 5.39
N PRO A 151 -0.31 21.76 5.80
CA PRO A 151 -0.92 20.67 6.55
C PRO A 151 -0.93 19.34 5.77
N VAL A 152 -1.06 19.38 4.45
CA VAL A 152 -1.02 18.17 3.60
C VAL A 152 0.37 17.54 3.62
N VAL A 153 1.43 18.36 3.54
CA VAL A 153 2.82 17.86 3.63
C VAL A 153 3.12 17.30 5.02
N VAL A 154 2.70 17.98 6.08
CA VAL A 154 2.87 17.50 7.46
C VAL A 154 2.14 16.18 7.68
N ALA A 155 0.88 16.08 7.24
CA ALA A 155 0.11 14.84 7.33
C ALA A 155 0.75 13.70 6.55
N LEU A 156 1.21 13.96 5.32
CA LEU A 156 1.90 12.96 4.51
C LEU A 156 3.20 12.50 5.20
N ALA A 157 4.02 13.42 5.70
CA ALA A 157 5.25 13.06 6.41
C ALA A 157 4.98 12.21 7.66
N ALA A 158 3.96 12.57 8.45
CA ALA A 158 3.54 11.79 9.62
C ALA A 158 3.07 10.38 9.23
N LEU A 159 2.27 10.27 8.16
CA LEU A 159 1.81 8.99 7.65
C LEU A 159 2.97 8.12 7.15
N LEU A 160 3.94 8.70 6.41
CA LEU A 160 5.13 7.98 5.95
C LEU A 160 5.95 7.44 7.13
N LEU A 161 6.19 8.26 8.16
CA LEU A 161 6.93 7.85 9.35
C LEU A 161 6.22 6.72 10.11
N LEU A 162 4.89 6.78 10.21
CA LEU A 162 4.10 5.71 10.79
C LEU A 162 4.23 4.43 9.96
N THR A 163 4.07 4.51 8.64
CA THR A 163 4.19 3.35 7.74
C THR A 163 5.58 2.72 7.79
N PHE A 164 6.65 3.51 7.96
CA PHE A 164 8.00 2.98 8.14
C PHE A 164 8.16 2.14 9.42
N LYS A 165 7.34 2.36 10.45
CA LYS A 165 7.34 1.55 11.67
C LYS A 165 6.55 0.25 11.56
N TYR A 166 5.76 0.07 10.52
CA TYR A 166 4.84 -1.07 10.39
C TYR A 166 5.61 -2.41 10.38
N TYR A 167 5.15 -3.39 11.17
CA TYR A 167 5.83 -4.69 11.32
C TYR A 167 6.05 -5.40 9.96
N LYS A 168 5.05 -5.33 9.07
CA LYS A 168 5.08 -5.89 7.71
C LYS A 168 5.62 -4.87 6.73
N TRP A 169 6.84 -4.40 6.97
CA TRP A 169 7.48 -3.35 6.16
C TRP A 169 7.69 -3.76 4.70
N TRP A 170 7.76 -5.06 4.41
CA TRP A 170 7.84 -5.57 3.03
C TRP A 170 6.47 -5.68 2.33
N GLY A 171 5.38 -5.29 3.00
CA GLY A 171 4.04 -5.24 2.41
C GLY A 171 3.36 -6.59 2.18
N GLY A 172 3.94 -7.70 2.67
CA GLY A 172 3.41 -9.06 2.51
C GLY A 172 3.37 -9.53 1.05
N TRP A 173 2.48 -10.47 0.77
CA TRP A 173 2.26 -11.05 -0.57
C TRP A 173 1.44 -10.12 -1.46
N THR A 174 2.06 -9.02 -1.89
CA THR A 174 1.41 -7.98 -2.69
C THR A 174 2.29 -7.55 -3.84
N PHE A 175 1.72 -6.81 -4.81
CA PHE A 175 2.50 -6.22 -5.89
C PHE A 175 2.86 -4.77 -5.55
N GLY A 176 4.15 -4.45 -5.57
CA GLY A 176 4.65 -3.09 -5.36
C GLY A 176 4.45 -2.52 -3.96
N TYR A 177 4.34 -1.19 -3.89
CA TYR A 177 4.33 -0.43 -2.64
C TYR A 177 2.92 -0.33 -2.01
N ARG A 178 2.20 -1.44 -1.81
CA ARG A 178 0.77 -1.43 -1.36
C ARG A 178 0.45 -0.42 -0.24
N LEU A 179 1.31 -0.32 0.77
CA LEU A 179 1.10 0.55 1.93
C LEU A 179 1.26 2.06 1.63
N PHE A 180 1.77 2.40 0.44
CA PHE A 180 1.94 3.76 -0.07
C PHE A 180 0.92 4.11 -1.16
N VAL A 181 0.13 3.15 -1.64
CA VAL A 181 -0.87 3.39 -2.70
C VAL A 181 -1.82 4.53 -2.30
N ASP A 182 -2.16 4.57 -1.02
CA ASP A 182 -3.06 5.57 -0.42
C ASP A 182 -2.46 6.98 -0.43
N THR A 183 -1.15 7.11 -0.58
CA THR A 183 -0.47 8.41 -0.65
C THR A 183 -0.31 8.91 -2.08
N MET A 184 -0.52 8.06 -3.10
CA MET A 184 -0.32 8.41 -4.51
C MET A 184 -1.17 9.61 -4.98
N PRO A 185 -2.46 9.74 -4.62
CA PRO A 185 -3.24 10.92 -4.99
C PRO A 185 -2.65 12.21 -4.42
N ILE A 186 -2.09 12.15 -3.21
CA ILE A 186 -1.45 13.31 -2.58
C ILE A 186 -0.16 13.67 -3.31
N PHE A 187 0.68 12.68 -3.67
CA PHE A 187 1.85 12.92 -4.49
C PHE A 187 1.49 13.55 -5.85
N ALA A 188 0.39 13.12 -6.47
CA ALA A 188 -0.10 13.72 -7.70
C ALA A 188 -0.49 15.20 -7.50
N VAL A 189 -1.19 15.54 -6.42
CA VAL A 189 -1.51 16.94 -6.08
C VAL A 189 -0.23 17.75 -5.79
N MET A 190 0.77 17.13 -5.16
CA MET A 190 2.06 17.78 -4.89
C MET A 190 2.89 18.05 -6.15
N LEU A 191 2.57 17.44 -7.29
CA LEU A 191 3.22 17.78 -8.56
C LEU A 191 2.73 19.12 -9.11
N VAL A 192 1.50 19.56 -8.79
CA VAL A 192 0.85 20.75 -9.36
C VAL A 192 1.74 22.00 -9.31
N PRO A 193 2.37 22.38 -8.17
CA PRO A 193 3.21 23.59 -8.11
C PRO A 193 4.50 23.53 -8.96
N ILE A 194 4.87 22.34 -9.45
CA ILE A 194 6.11 22.06 -10.18
C ILE A 194 5.84 21.87 -11.67
N VAL A 195 4.58 21.68 -12.08
CA VAL A 195 4.20 21.45 -13.49
C VAL A 195 4.73 22.55 -14.40
N ASP A 196 4.50 23.84 -14.07
CA ASP A 196 4.98 24.94 -14.92
C ASP A 196 6.52 24.94 -15.07
N TRP A 197 7.24 24.53 -14.02
CA TRP A 197 8.69 24.40 -14.07
C TRP A 197 9.12 23.21 -14.94
N LEU A 198 8.42 22.08 -14.87
CA LEU A 198 8.67 20.92 -15.74
C LEU A 198 8.51 21.29 -17.20
N TRP A 199 7.39 21.95 -17.55
CA TRP A 199 7.06 22.34 -18.92
C TRP A 199 8.07 23.31 -19.53
N ARG A 200 8.62 24.23 -18.72
CA ARG A 200 9.64 25.19 -19.19
C ARG A 200 11.02 24.55 -19.43
N ARG A 201 11.28 23.35 -18.89
CA ARG A 201 12.59 22.70 -18.94
C ARG A 201 12.62 21.61 -20.01
N ARG A 202 13.13 21.96 -21.20
CA ARG A 202 13.21 21.11 -22.41
C ARG A 202 13.78 19.70 -22.21
N PHE A 203 14.64 19.49 -21.20
CA PHE A 203 15.21 18.18 -20.89
C PHE A 203 14.53 17.46 -19.74
N VAL A 204 13.88 18.18 -18.83
CA VAL A 204 13.29 17.58 -17.63
C VAL A 204 11.93 16.97 -17.96
N MET A 205 11.15 17.61 -18.82
CA MET A 205 9.84 17.10 -19.23
C MET A 205 9.93 15.72 -19.94
N PRO A 206 10.83 15.49 -20.91
CA PRO A 206 11.02 14.15 -21.48
C PRO A 206 11.42 13.12 -20.43
N VAL A 207 12.33 13.46 -19.50
CA VAL A 207 12.72 12.56 -18.41
C VAL A 207 11.52 12.21 -17.52
N PHE A 208 10.73 13.21 -17.13
CA PHE A 208 9.49 13.00 -16.38
C PHE A 208 8.53 12.05 -17.13
N MET A 209 8.35 12.26 -18.44
CA MET A 209 7.46 11.43 -19.26
C MET A 209 7.97 9.99 -19.41
N VAL A 210 9.28 9.78 -19.56
CA VAL A 210 9.88 8.44 -19.58
C VAL A 210 9.66 7.74 -18.23
N LEU A 211 9.88 8.43 -17.11
CA LEU A 211 9.68 7.86 -15.77
C LEU A 211 8.21 7.59 -15.46
N LEU A 212 7.29 8.44 -15.94
CA LEU A 212 5.86 8.22 -15.87
C LEU A 212 5.45 7.01 -16.71
N GLY A 213 5.96 6.92 -17.95
CA GLY A 213 5.74 5.78 -18.84
C GLY A 213 6.24 4.47 -18.25
N TRP A 214 7.42 4.48 -17.62
CA TRP A 214 7.95 3.33 -16.88
C TRP A 214 7.01 2.91 -15.74
N SER A 215 6.51 3.88 -14.98
CA SER A 215 5.58 3.61 -13.87
C SER A 215 4.28 2.98 -14.37
N ILE A 216 3.71 3.52 -15.46
CA ILE A 216 2.51 2.95 -16.11
C ILE A 216 2.79 1.52 -16.58
N PHE A 217 3.94 1.28 -17.23
CA PHE A 217 4.35 -0.05 -17.68
C PHE A 217 4.45 -1.06 -16.53
N VAL A 218 5.09 -0.70 -15.41
CA VAL A 218 5.19 -1.56 -14.22
C VAL A 218 3.81 -1.86 -13.64
N GLN A 219 2.92 -0.86 -13.59
CA GLN A 219 1.54 -1.07 -13.11
C GLN A 219 0.72 -1.96 -14.05
N ILE A 220 0.94 -1.88 -15.36
CA ILE A 220 0.34 -2.80 -16.35
C ILE A 220 0.82 -4.24 -16.10
N ILE A 221 2.12 -4.45 -15.85
CA ILE A 221 2.64 -5.77 -15.49
C ILE A 221 1.94 -6.29 -14.22
N GLY A 222 1.82 -5.47 -13.20
CA GLY A 222 1.07 -5.80 -11.99
C GLY A 222 -0.38 -6.17 -12.28
N ALA A 223 -1.08 -5.40 -13.12
CA ALA A 223 -2.47 -5.64 -13.46
C ALA A 223 -2.69 -6.97 -14.19
N TYR A 224 -1.80 -7.34 -15.12
CA TYR A 224 -2.02 -8.49 -16.00
C TYR A 224 -1.26 -9.77 -15.63
N ALA A 225 -0.05 -9.66 -15.07
CA ALA A 225 0.80 -10.83 -14.78
C ALA A 225 0.85 -11.20 -13.30
N TYR A 226 0.54 -10.29 -12.38
CA TYR A 226 0.66 -10.59 -10.95
C TYR A 226 -0.29 -11.70 -10.49
N ASN A 227 0.29 -12.72 -9.88
CA ASN A 227 -0.36 -13.75 -9.09
C ASN A 227 0.22 -13.70 -7.67
N VAL A 228 -0.65 -13.84 -6.65
CA VAL A 228 -0.30 -13.78 -5.23
C VAL A 228 0.76 -14.80 -4.84
N VAL A 229 0.70 -16.01 -5.40
CA VAL A 229 1.59 -17.11 -5.00
C VAL A 229 2.95 -17.07 -5.72
N ASP A 230 2.96 -16.81 -7.04
CA ASP A 230 4.12 -16.94 -7.94
C ASP A 230 5.46 -16.46 -7.34
N TRP A 231 5.70 -15.15 -7.31
CA TRP A 231 7.00 -14.62 -6.92
C TRP A 231 7.20 -14.64 -5.40
N ASN A 232 6.11 -14.45 -4.64
CA ASN A 232 6.14 -14.35 -3.18
C ASN A 232 6.50 -15.69 -2.52
N LEU A 233 5.94 -16.80 -3.01
CA LEU A 233 6.30 -18.13 -2.54
C LEU A 233 7.45 -18.71 -3.36
N GLN A 234 7.51 -18.47 -4.68
CA GLN A 234 8.45 -19.09 -5.62
C GLN A 234 8.69 -20.57 -5.30
N PRO A 235 7.69 -21.43 -5.56
CA PRO A 235 7.78 -22.84 -5.21
C PRO A 235 9.02 -23.44 -5.88
N ASN A 236 9.92 -23.99 -5.07
CA ASN A 236 11.09 -24.72 -5.56
C ASN A 236 10.95 -26.22 -5.33
N ARG A 237 10.01 -26.65 -4.47
CA ARG A 237 9.71 -28.04 -4.19
C ARG A 237 8.27 -28.23 -3.71
N TYR A 238 7.75 -29.41 -3.92
CA TYR A 238 6.41 -29.86 -3.55
C TYR A 238 6.60 -31.06 -2.62
N VAL A 239 6.07 -31.01 -1.41
CA VAL A 239 6.14 -32.11 -0.46
C VAL A 239 4.81 -32.84 -0.51
N VAL A 240 4.82 -34.07 -1.01
CA VAL A 240 3.65 -34.95 -1.07
C VAL A 240 3.61 -35.77 0.22
N SER A 241 2.52 -35.68 0.97
CA SER A 241 2.28 -36.42 2.21
C SER A 241 1.23 -37.50 1.98
N PHE A 242 1.57 -38.76 2.27
CA PHE A 242 0.65 -39.89 2.13
C PHE A 242 -0.10 -40.15 3.45
N LYS A 243 -1.43 -40.32 3.40
CA LYS A 243 -2.28 -40.47 4.60
C LYS A 243 -1.94 -41.69 5.46
N ARG A 244 -1.45 -42.77 4.85
CA ARG A 244 -1.36 -44.10 5.50
C ARG A 244 0.02 -44.42 6.08
N GLU A 245 1.07 -43.84 5.53
CA GLU A 245 2.44 -44.19 5.89
C GLU A 245 3.17 -43.09 6.67
N GLY A 246 2.62 -41.87 6.74
CA GLY A 246 3.36 -40.72 7.27
C GLY A 246 4.63 -40.40 6.48
N THR A 247 4.86 -41.06 5.34
CA THR A 247 5.97 -40.83 4.44
C THR A 247 5.73 -39.57 3.63
N GLN A 248 6.78 -38.77 3.50
CA GLN A 248 6.79 -37.54 2.71
C GLN A 248 7.74 -37.72 1.54
N LYS A 249 7.29 -37.35 0.34
CA LYS A 249 8.12 -37.35 -0.86
C LYS A 249 8.27 -35.92 -1.38
N THR A 250 9.51 -35.47 -1.50
CA THR A 250 9.82 -34.15 -2.08
C THR A 250 9.98 -34.26 -3.59
N VAL A 251 9.31 -33.37 -4.32
CA VAL A 251 9.22 -33.36 -5.78
C VAL A 251 9.49 -31.94 -6.28
N PHE A 252 10.05 -31.75 -7.47
CA PHE A 252 10.42 -30.41 -7.97
C PHE A 252 9.44 -29.84 -9.01
N SER A 253 8.38 -30.59 -9.33
CA SER A 253 7.32 -30.20 -10.26
C SER A 253 5.93 -30.49 -9.68
N GLU A 254 5.00 -29.57 -9.90
CA GLU A 254 3.59 -29.73 -9.51
C GLU A 254 2.94 -30.91 -10.22
N ASP A 255 3.20 -31.05 -11.52
CA ASP A 255 2.64 -32.14 -12.33
C ASP A 255 3.11 -33.51 -11.84
N GLU A 256 4.33 -33.57 -11.31
CA GLU A 256 4.89 -34.78 -10.73
C GLU A 256 4.29 -35.05 -9.34
N ALA A 257 4.09 -34.03 -8.51
CA ALA A 257 3.37 -34.16 -7.24
C ALA A 257 1.92 -34.63 -7.44
N VAL A 258 1.20 -34.04 -8.41
CA VAL A 258 -0.16 -34.43 -8.77
C VAL A 258 -0.20 -35.84 -9.36
N ARG A 259 0.75 -36.22 -10.21
CA ARG A 259 0.85 -37.59 -10.73
C ARG A 259 1.08 -38.61 -9.63
N ILE A 260 1.98 -38.33 -8.70
CA ILE A 260 2.28 -39.19 -7.55
C ILE A 260 1.02 -39.37 -6.68
N LEU A 261 0.28 -38.29 -6.42
CA LEU A 261 -0.99 -38.36 -5.69
C LEU A 261 -2.07 -39.13 -6.42
N ARG A 262 -2.23 -38.91 -7.74
CA ARG A 262 -3.20 -39.66 -8.56
C ARG A 262 -2.87 -41.15 -8.67
N SER A 263 -1.59 -41.50 -8.61
CA SER A 263 -1.14 -42.90 -8.59
C SER A 263 -1.24 -43.57 -7.21
N SER A 264 -1.47 -42.80 -6.16
CA SER A 264 -1.62 -43.32 -4.79
C SER A 264 -3.10 -43.63 -4.51
N ALA A 265 -3.41 -44.91 -4.32
CA ALA A 265 -4.78 -45.38 -4.08
C ALA A 265 -5.39 -44.85 -2.76
N ASP A 266 -4.55 -44.44 -1.80
CA ASP A 266 -4.95 -44.08 -0.44
C ASP A 266 -5.23 -42.57 -0.26
N GLY A 267 -5.00 -41.76 -1.29
CA GLY A 267 -5.11 -40.30 -1.24
C GLY A 267 -4.04 -39.64 -0.36
N GLY A 268 -3.88 -38.33 -0.53
CA GLY A 268 -2.88 -37.55 0.17
C GLY A 268 -3.02 -36.07 -0.12
N THR A 269 -2.18 -35.26 0.50
CA THR A 269 -2.08 -33.82 0.23
C THR A 269 -0.68 -33.51 -0.26
N TYR A 270 -0.53 -32.45 -1.05
CA TYR A 270 0.78 -31.90 -1.34
C TYR A 270 0.84 -30.48 -0.78
N GLU A 271 1.98 -30.13 -0.20
CA GLU A 271 2.27 -28.80 0.28
C GLU A 271 3.32 -28.16 -0.62
N ARG A 272 3.06 -26.92 -1.07
CA ARG A 272 4.06 -26.15 -1.81
C ARG A 272 5.06 -25.56 -0.83
N MET A 273 6.29 -26.07 -0.85
CA MET A 273 7.39 -25.42 -0.16
C MET A 273 8.16 -24.55 -1.14
N GLY A 274 8.15 -23.25 -0.89
CA GLY A 274 8.84 -22.27 -1.71
C GLY A 274 9.70 -21.34 -0.88
N ARG A 275 10.48 -20.51 -1.57
CA ARG A 275 11.21 -19.41 -0.95
C ARG A 275 10.27 -18.27 -0.54
N ASN A 276 9.46 -18.50 0.50
CA ASN A 276 8.46 -17.55 0.98
C ASN A 276 9.09 -16.25 1.49
N VAL A 277 8.74 -15.12 0.87
CA VAL A 277 9.25 -13.79 1.25
C VAL A 277 8.85 -13.34 2.66
N ASP A 278 7.84 -13.94 3.28
CA ASP A 278 7.47 -13.65 4.66
C ASP A 278 8.49 -14.25 5.66
N GLU A 279 9.20 -15.31 5.27
CA GLU A 279 10.23 -15.94 6.09
C GLU A 279 11.53 -15.14 6.06
N LEU A 280 12.12 -14.91 7.24
CA LEU A 280 13.31 -14.08 7.40
C LEU A 280 14.47 -14.53 6.49
N GLN A 281 14.65 -15.85 6.33
CA GLN A 281 15.69 -16.46 5.51
C GLN A 281 15.61 -16.11 4.01
N HIS A 282 14.41 -15.77 3.51
CA HIS A 282 14.19 -15.46 2.09
C HIS A 282 13.96 -13.96 1.82
N ARG A 283 13.88 -13.11 2.85
CA ARG A 283 13.72 -11.66 2.70
C ARG A 283 14.87 -10.97 1.97
N HIS A 284 16.04 -11.60 1.85
CA HIS A 284 17.13 -11.09 1.02
C HIS A 284 16.72 -10.93 -0.46
N ARG A 285 15.74 -11.72 -0.94
CA ARG A 285 15.19 -11.62 -2.31
C ARG A 285 14.57 -10.26 -2.61
N LEU A 286 13.98 -9.60 -1.60
CA LEU A 286 13.39 -8.26 -1.74
C LEU A 286 14.40 -7.24 -2.27
N TRP A 287 15.66 -7.39 -1.84
CA TRP A 287 16.79 -6.51 -2.16
C TRP A 287 17.54 -6.89 -3.44
N SER A 288 17.20 -8.02 -4.07
CA SER A 288 17.85 -8.47 -5.30
C SER A 288 17.29 -7.73 -6.51
N LEU A 289 18.15 -7.08 -7.30
CA LEU A 289 17.75 -6.51 -8.59
C LEU A 289 17.41 -7.61 -9.61
N LYS A 290 18.15 -8.73 -9.58
CA LYS A 290 18.00 -9.85 -10.51
C LYS A 290 16.74 -10.68 -10.23
N ASP A 291 16.38 -10.82 -8.96
CA ASP A 291 15.19 -11.55 -8.49
C ASP A 291 14.11 -10.58 -7.99
N SER A 292 14.10 -9.34 -8.49
CA SER A 292 13.06 -8.38 -8.13
C SER A 292 11.72 -8.82 -8.73
N GLN A 293 10.63 -8.49 -8.03
CA GLN A 293 9.29 -8.81 -8.49
C GLN A 293 8.99 -8.27 -9.90
N ILE A 294 9.47 -7.06 -10.22
CA ILE A 294 9.35 -6.47 -11.56
C ILE A 294 10.06 -7.33 -12.62
N VAL A 295 11.34 -7.66 -12.40
CA VAL A 295 12.14 -8.44 -13.35
C VAL A 295 11.57 -9.85 -13.53
N TYR A 296 11.09 -10.46 -12.45
CA TYR A 296 10.45 -11.78 -12.49
C TYR A 296 9.23 -11.77 -13.43
N TYR A 297 8.30 -10.84 -13.26
CA TYR A 297 7.09 -10.81 -14.09
C TYR A 297 7.35 -10.32 -15.52
N ILE A 298 8.40 -9.52 -15.76
CA ILE A 298 8.84 -9.21 -17.13
C ILE A 298 9.31 -10.48 -17.85
N ARG A 299 10.13 -11.30 -17.17
CA ARG A 299 10.69 -12.53 -17.75
C ARG A 299 9.65 -13.63 -17.93
N ASN A 300 8.71 -13.73 -16.99
CA ASN A 300 7.72 -14.80 -16.92
C ASN A 300 6.31 -14.33 -17.29
N PHE A 301 6.18 -13.24 -18.05
CA PHE A 301 4.89 -12.57 -18.28
C PHE A 301 3.79 -13.52 -18.79
N ALA A 302 4.10 -14.30 -19.82
CA ALA A 302 3.13 -15.20 -20.44
C ALA A 302 2.76 -16.42 -19.56
N SER A 303 3.70 -16.93 -18.75
CA SER A 303 3.42 -18.04 -17.83
C SER A 303 2.64 -17.55 -16.61
N SER A 304 3.06 -16.45 -15.99
CA SER A 304 2.35 -15.88 -14.83
C SER A 304 0.95 -15.38 -15.18
N ARG A 305 0.74 -14.83 -16.38
CA ARG A 305 -0.62 -14.47 -16.85
C ARG A 305 -1.51 -15.70 -17.01
N ARG A 306 -0.98 -16.80 -17.55
CA ARG A 306 -1.73 -18.07 -17.66
C ARG A 306 -2.05 -18.65 -16.30
N GLN A 307 -1.07 -18.70 -15.39
CA GLN A 307 -1.29 -19.16 -14.01
C GLN A 307 -2.31 -18.30 -13.28
N LYS A 308 -2.29 -16.97 -13.49
CA LYS A 308 -3.31 -16.07 -12.96
C LYS A 308 -4.70 -16.39 -13.50
N GLN A 309 -4.84 -16.66 -14.80
CA GLN A 309 -6.13 -17.03 -15.39
C GLN A 309 -6.66 -18.34 -14.80
N VAL A 310 -5.81 -19.37 -14.73
CA VAL A 310 -6.16 -20.64 -14.09
C VAL A 310 -6.57 -20.43 -12.63
N PHE A 311 -5.81 -19.65 -11.86
CA PHE A 311 -6.14 -19.34 -10.46
C PHE A 311 -7.50 -18.63 -10.32
N ILE A 312 -7.82 -17.72 -11.24
CA ILE A 312 -9.12 -17.04 -11.26
C ILE A 312 -10.24 -18.01 -11.63
N GLU A 313 -10.03 -18.86 -12.64
CA GLU A 313 -11.01 -19.85 -13.09
C GLU A 313 -11.28 -20.90 -12.00
N GLU A 314 -10.24 -21.42 -11.36
CA GLU A 314 -10.35 -22.39 -10.26
C GLU A 314 -11.01 -21.76 -9.02
N GLY A 315 -10.63 -20.52 -8.65
CA GLY A 315 -11.23 -19.82 -7.50
C GLY A 315 -12.69 -19.40 -7.72
N ILE A 316 -13.15 -19.27 -8.98
CA ILE A 316 -14.57 -19.06 -9.30
C ILE A 316 -15.36 -20.38 -9.20
N MET A 317 -14.70 -21.51 -9.47
CA MET A 317 -15.33 -22.84 -9.51
C MET A 317 -15.37 -23.53 -8.13
N ASP A 318 -14.51 -23.16 -7.19
CA ASP A 318 -14.48 -23.73 -5.82
C ASP A 318 -14.08 -22.66 -4.78
N PRO A 319 -15.04 -21.91 -4.21
CA PRO A 319 -14.76 -20.80 -3.28
C PRO A 319 -14.19 -21.20 -1.92
N GLU A 320 -14.17 -22.51 -1.60
CA GLU A 320 -13.80 -23.03 -0.27
C GLU A 320 -12.35 -23.59 -0.19
N ARG A 321 -11.56 -23.50 -1.27
CA ARG A 321 -10.13 -23.89 -1.31
C ARG A 321 -9.16 -22.75 -1.03
#